data_AF-A0A949YQ81-F1
#
_entry.id   AF-A0A949YQ81-F1
#
_cell.length_a   1.000
_cell.length_b   1.000
_cell.length_c   1.000
_cell.angle_alpha   90.00
_cell.angle_beta   90.00
_cell.angle_gamma   90.00
#
_symmetry.space_group_name_H-M   'P 1'
#
loop_
_entity.id
_entity.type
_entity.pdbx_description
1 polymer ?
#
loop_
_entity_poly.entity_id
_entity_poly.type
_entity_poly.pdbx_seq_one_letter_code
_entity_poly.pdbx_strand_id
1 'polypeptide(L)'
;MTNSPITRRRPSVHITLQRAARLHRLVWFLAETPRTRDTILSHLSIGLRTFYRELELLKRCSVKVRHRNKQYTLMATAKQAEGRLPFPDPQLSFAEMAELAACPCDAGRRLADLLATVINHPAPAKKRPSSAARKKSNRKKGSSA
;
A
#
# COMPACT_ATOMS: atom_id res chain seq x y z
N MET A 1 6.36 -7.18 31.93
CA MET A 1 6.53 -6.21 30.81
C MET A 1 6.06 -6.87 29.53
N THR A 2 4.79 -6.66 29.14
CA THR A 2 4.19 -7.28 27.96
C THR A 2 4.46 -6.39 26.74
N ASN A 3 5.37 -6.80 25.87
CA ASN A 3 5.59 -6.16 24.57
C ASN A 3 4.35 -6.40 23.69
N SER A 4 3.44 -5.43 23.62
CA SER A 4 2.41 -5.40 22.59
C SER A 4 3.08 -5.49 21.21
N PRO A 5 2.70 -6.44 20.35
CA PRO A 5 3.17 -6.44 18.98
C PRO A 5 2.62 -5.17 18.34
N ILE A 6 3.50 -4.17 18.14
CA ILE A 6 3.19 -3.03 17.29
C ILE A 6 2.75 -3.64 15.98
N THR A 7 1.43 -3.63 15.73
CA THR A 7 0.86 -3.91 14.42
C THR A 7 1.41 -2.82 13.52
N ARG A 8 2.59 -3.09 12.95
CA ARG A 8 3.23 -2.21 11.98
C ARG A 8 2.28 -2.19 10.80
N ARG A 9 1.31 -1.28 10.81
CA ARG A 9 0.43 -0.99 9.68
C ARG A 9 1.36 -0.57 8.56
N ARG A 10 1.74 -1.54 7.73
CA ARG A 10 2.45 -1.27 6.49
C ARG A 10 1.48 -0.44 5.67
N PRO A 11 1.84 0.77 5.25
CA PRO A 11 0.96 1.53 4.38
C PRO A 11 0.72 0.70 3.11
N SER A 12 -0.54 0.44 2.78
CA SER A 12 -0.93 -0.25 1.55
C SER A 12 -0.71 0.71 0.36
N VAL A 13 0.55 0.89 -0.02
CA VAL A 13 0.92 1.70 -1.19
C VAL A 13 1.15 0.76 -2.35
N HIS A 14 0.24 0.78 -3.33
CA HIS A 14 0.48 0.14 -4.61
C HIS A 14 1.58 0.91 -5.34
N ILE A 15 2.64 0.20 -5.73
CA ILE A 15 3.76 0.76 -6.49
C ILE A 15 4.09 -0.15 -7.66
N THR A 16 4.68 0.43 -8.70
CA THR A 16 5.19 -0.34 -9.83
C THR A 16 6.50 -1.04 -9.45
N LEU A 17 6.84 -2.10 -10.18
CA LEU A 17 8.11 -2.82 -10.04
C LEU A 17 9.32 -1.88 -10.12
N GLN A 18 9.34 -1.00 -11.13
CA GLN A 18 10.44 -0.04 -11.33
C GLN A 18 10.60 0.89 -10.12
N ARG A 19 9.49 1.29 -9.49
CA ARG A 19 9.51 2.13 -8.30
C ARG A 19 10.03 1.37 -7.09
N ALA A 20 9.59 0.13 -6.89
CA ALA A 20 10.08 -0.75 -5.82
C ALA A 20 11.60 -0.95 -5.90
N ALA A 21 12.10 -1.31 -7.09
CA ALA A 21 13.52 -1.51 -7.34
C ALA A 21 14.35 -0.25 -7.03
N ARG A 22 13.85 0.93 -7.43
CA ARG A 22 14.53 2.20 -7.16
C ARG A 22 14.55 2.55 -5.67
N LEU A 23 13.45 2.32 -4.94
CA LEU A 23 13.41 2.53 -3.48
C LEU A 23 14.40 1.61 -2.76
N HIS A 24 14.43 0.34 -3.16
CA HIS A 24 15.38 -0.62 -2.61
C HIS A 24 16.83 -0.17 -2.83
N ARG A 25 17.20 0.19 -4.06
CA ARG A 25 18.54 0.72 -4.38
C ARG A 25 18.87 1.99 -3.60
N LEU A 26 17.92 2.93 -3.48
CA LEU A 26 18.12 4.16 -2.70
C LEU A 26 18.41 3.86 -1.23
N VAL A 27 17.65 2.96 -0.61
CA VAL A 27 17.83 2.60 0.80
C VAL A 27 19.20 1.97 1.04
N TRP A 28 19.58 0.99 0.21
CA TRP A 28 20.90 0.34 0.32
C TRP A 28 22.04 1.33 0.09
N PHE A 29 21.93 2.19 -0.92
CA PHE A 29 22.97 3.18 -1.23
C PHE A 29 23.18 4.22 -0.13
N LEU A 30 22.11 4.61 0.58
CA LEU A 30 22.18 5.51 1.74
C LEU A 30 22.55 4.82 3.05
N ALA A 31 22.44 3.49 3.12
CA ALA A 31 22.82 2.72 4.29
C ALA A 31 24.34 2.54 4.41
N GLU A 32 25.06 2.56 3.29
CA GLU A 32 26.52 2.44 3.27
C GLU A 32 27.20 3.68 3.86
N THR A 33 26.88 4.86 3.31
CA THR A 33 27.50 6.13 3.69
C THR A 33 26.55 7.29 3.40
N PRO A 34 26.71 8.45 4.08
CA PRO A 34 26.05 9.69 3.68
C PRO A 34 26.37 10.08 2.22
N ARG A 35 25.35 10.42 1.43
CA ARG A 35 25.51 10.73 -0.01
C ARG A 35 25.00 12.13 -0.34
N THR A 36 25.68 12.83 -1.24
CA THR A 36 25.15 14.09 -1.78
C THR A 36 23.98 13.84 -2.71
N ARG A 37 23.15 14.86 -2.92
CA ARG A 37 22.04 14.81 -3.87
C ARG A 37 22.49 14.36 -5.26
N ASP A 38 23.54 14.99 -5.79
CA ASP A 38 23.94 14.80 -7.17
C ASP A 38 24.49 13.38 -7.39
N THR A 39 25.21 12.83 -6.39
CA THR A 39 25.61 11.41 -6.39
C THR A 39 24.40 10.46 -6.44
N ILE A 40 23.33 10.76 -5.69
CA ILE A 40 22.11 9.93 -5.67
C ILE A 40 21.39 9.98 -7.03
N LEU A 41 21.24 11.18 -7.60
CA LEU A 41 20.57 11.37 -8.89
C LEU A 41 21.30 10.60 -10.01
N SER A 42 22.63 10.70 -10.05
CA SER A 42 23.45 9.98 -11.02
C SER A 42 23.40 8.46 -10.81
N HIS A 43 23.59 7.99 -9.57
CA HIS A 43 23.58 6.56 -9.25
C HIS A 43 22.24 5.88 -9.57
N LEU A 44 21.13 6.56 -9.30
CA LEU A 44 19.79 6.02 -9.59
C LEU A 44 19.29 6.36 -11.00
N SER A 45 20.04 7.18 -11.76
CA SER A 45 19.66 7.69 -13.08
C SER A 45 18.26 8.31 -13.08
N ILE A 46 18.00 9.22 -12.14
CA ILE A 46 16.70 9.88 -11.97
C ILE A 46 16.80 11.40 -11.92
N GLY A 47 15.72 12.07 -12.30
CA GLY A 47 15.56 13.50 -12.13
C GLY A 47 15.16 13.90 -10.71
N LEU A 48 15.36 15.20 -10.40
CA LEU A 48 15.12 15.82 -9.09
C LEU A 48 13.69 15.59 -8.56
N ARG A 49 12.68 15.72 -9.43
CA ARG A 49 11.28 15.49 -9.07
C ARG A 49 11.05 14.06 -8.58
N THR A 50 11.62 13.07 -9.29
CA THR A 50 11.49 11.66 -8.93
C THR A 50 12.16 11.38 -7.59
N PHE A 51 13.36 11.93 -7.37
CA PHE A 51 14.07 11.80 -6.10
C PHE A 51 13.24 12.26 -4.89
N TYR A 52 12.67 13.46 -4.92
CA TYR A 52 11.84 13.94 -3.80
C TYR A 52 10.56 13.12 -3.62
N ARG A 53 9.97 12.60 -4.70
CA ARG A 53 8.82 11.68 -4.61
C ARG A 53 9.18 10.35 -3.95
N GLU A 54 10.39 9.85 -4.14
CA GLU A 54 10.86 8.67 -3.43
C GLU A 54 11.15 8.97 -1.95
N LEU A 55 11.75 10.12 -1.63
CA LEU A 55 11.93 10.53 -0.23
C LEU A 55 10.60 10.66 0.52
N GLU A 56 9.60 11.26 -0.11
CA GLU A 56 8.27 11.38 0.50
C GLU A 56 7.60 10.01 0.69
N LEU A 57 7.78 9.09 -0.27
CA LEU A 57 7.28 7.73 -0.11
C LEU A 57 7.99 6.97 1.01
N LEU A 58 9.32 7.07 1.12
CA LEU A 58 10.07 6.50 2.23
C LEU A 58 9.57 7.02 3.58
N LYS A 59 9.31 8.33 3.67
CA LYS A 59 8.74 8.95 4.88
C LYS A 59 7.37 8.35 5.24
N ARG A 60 6.47 8.18 4.27
CA ARG A 60 5.16 7.51 4.47
C ARG A 60 5.30 6.07 4.94
N CYS A 61 6.34 5.37 4.47
CA CYS A 61 6.72 4.03 4.92
C CYS A 61 7.47 4.02 6.26
N SER A 62 7.54 5.16 6.98
CA SER A 62 8.30 5.29 8.23
C SER A 62 9.80 4.99 8.09
N VAL A 63 10.36 5.15 6.89
CA VAL A 63 11.80 5.13 6.60
C VAL A 63 12.31 6.57 6.64
N LYS A 64 13.07 6.91 7.68
CA LYS A 64 13.56 8.27 7.90
C LYS A 64 14.92 8.48 7.21
N VAL A 65 14.97 9.47 6.33
CA VAL A 65 16.21 9.97 5.71
C VAL A 65 16.44 11.40 6.21
N ARG A 66 17.59 11.66 6.82
CA ARG A 66 17.98 12.99 7.29
C ARG A 66 18.80 13.69 6.23
N HIS A 67 18.54 14.98 6.02
CA HIS A 67 19.36 15.85 5.18
C HIS A 67 20.14 16.82 6.08
N ARG A 68 21.48 16.75 6.05
CA ARG A 68 22.39 17.65 6.80
C ARG A 68 23.66 17.87 5.97
N ASN A 69 24.20 19.09 5.97
CA ASN A 69 25.43 19.42 5.25
C ASN A 69 25.41 19.00 3.76
N LYS A 70 24.27 19.19 3.08
CA LYS A 70 24.03 18.78 1.68
C LYS A 70 24.10 17.26 1.42
N GLN A 71 24.11 16.46 2.48
CA GLN A 71 24.15 15.00 2.41
C GLN A 71 22.89 14.39 2.99
N TYR A 72 22.48 13.28 2.40
CA TYR A 72 21.37 12.44 2.84
C TYR A 72 21.93 11.23 3.58
N THR A 73 21.35 10.94 4.74
CA THR A 73 21.76 9.84 5.62
C THR A 73 20.54 9.03 6.04
N LEU A 74 20.61 7.71 5.90
CA LEU A 74 19.58 6.82 6.42
C LEU A 74 19.66 6.77 7.95
N MET A 75 18.54 6.96 8.65
CA MET A 75 18.51 6.99 10.12
C MET A 75 18.29 5.61 10.77
N ALA A 76 18.11 4.57 9.96
CA ALA A 76 17.94 3.18 10.37
C ALA A 76 18.94 2.31 9.59
N THR A 77 19.11 1.05 10.01
CA THR A 77 19.91 0.10 9.22
C THR A 77 19.19 -0.27 7.92
N ALA A 78 19.93 -0.74 6.91
CA ALA A 78 19.37 -1.21 5.64
C ALA A 78 18.22 -2.20 5.88
N LYS A 79 18.47 -3.25 6.69
CA LYS A 79 17.49 -4.29 7.02
C LYS A 79 16.22 -3.76 7.69
N GLN A 80 16.37 -2.78 8.60
CA GLN A 80 15.20 -2.16 9.25
C GLN A 80 14.40 -1.29 8.27
N ALA A 81 15.06 -0.57 7.37
CA ALA A 81 14.41 0.24 6.35
C ALA A 81 13.71 -0.64 5.29
N GLU A 82 14.40 -1.69 4.82
CA GLU A 82 13.90 -2.68 3.87
C GLU A 82 12.61 -3.34 4.35
N GLY A 83 12.54 -3.78 5.62
CA GLY A 83 11.34 -4.41 6.18
C GLY A 83 10.09 -3.51 6.23
N ARG A 84 10.24 -2.21 5.92
CA ARG A 84 9.17 -1.21 5.83
C ARG A 84 8.86 -0.78 4.39
N LEU A 85 9.69 -1.14 3.42
CA LEU A 85 9.45 -0.79 2.02
C LEU A 85 8.16 -1.43 1.50
N PRO A 86 7.40 -0.74 0.63
CA PRO A 86 6.31 -1.37 -0.08
C PRO A 86 6.88 -2.38 -1.07
N PHE A 87 6.20 -3.51 -1.22
CA PHE A 87 6.48 -4.50 -2.25
C PHE A 87 5.38 -4.39 -3.33
N PRO A 88 5.71 -4.49 -4.63
CA PRO A 88 4.70 -4.46 -5.69
C PRO A 88 3.74 -5.66 -5.53
N ASP A 89 2.48 -5.49 -5.93
CA ASP A 89 1.50 -6.56 -5.89
C ASP A 89 1.96 -7.73 -6.81
N PRO A 90 2.12 -8.95 -6.26
CA PRO A 90 2.59 -10.10 -7.01
C PRO A 90 1.57 -10.71 -7.98
N GLN A 91 0.32 -10.22 -8.05
CA GLN A 91 -0.72 -10.74 -8.97
C GLN A 91 -1.00 -12.24 -8.80
N LEU A 92 -1.16 -12.69 -7.55
CA LEU A 92 -1.36 -14.11 -7.22
C LEU A 92 -2.77 -14.61 -7.54
N SER A 93 -2.88 -15.86 -7.97
CA SER A 93 -4.13 -16.61 -8.04
C SER A 93 -4.60 -17.07 -6.65
N PHE A 94 -5.87 -17.51 -6.54
CA PHE A 94 -6.41 -18.06 -5.29
C PHE A 94 -5.66 -19.31 -4.81
N ALA A 95 -5.17 -20.16 -5.73
CA ALA A 95 -4.42 -21.35 -5.39
C ALA A 95 -3.06 -21.00 -4.75
N GLU A 96 -2.30 -20.10 -5.38
CA GLU A 96 -1.01 -19.63 -4.86
C GLU A 96 -1.18 -18.87 -3.53
N MET A 97 -2.24 -18.07 -3.40
CA MET A 97 -2.57 -17.39 -2.15
C MET A 97 -2.88 -18.38 -1.03
N ALA A 98 -3.62 -19.47 -1.32
CA ALA A 98 -3.91 -20.52 -0.35
C ALA A 98 -2.64 -21.30 0.06
N GLU A 99 -1.75 -21.58 -0.89
CA GLU A 99 -0.44 -22.19 -0.61
C GLU A 99 0.41 -21.32 0.33
N LEU A 100 0.53 -20.02 0.04
CA LEU A 100 1.26 -19.08 0.89
C LEU A 100 0.60 -18.90 2.27
N ALA A 101 -0.73 -18.95 2.33
CA ALA A 101 -1.49 -18.87 3.58
C ALA A 101 -1.27 -20.08 4.50
N ALA A 102 -0.96 -21.26 3.95
CA ALA A 102 -0.67 -22.47 4.72
C ALA A 102 0.70 -22.43 5.42
N CYS A 103 1.56 -21.49 5.05
CA CYS A 103 2.92 -21.39 5.59
C CYS A 103 2.90 -21.03 7.10
N PRO A 104 3.60 -21.78 7.99
CA PRO A 104 3.51 -21.62 9.45
C PRO A 104 4.35 -20.44 9.96
N CYS A 105 4.04 -19.23 9.50
CA CYS A 105 4.71 -18.00 9.89
C CYS A 105 3.72 -16.84 10.01
N ASP A 106 4.15 -15.74 10.63
CA ASP A 106 3.29 -14.55 10.80
C ASP A 106 2.85 -13.92 9.47
N ALA A 107 3.64 -14.08 8.41
CA ALA A 107 3.22 -13.66 7.07
C ALA A 107 2.09 -14.55 6.54
N GLY A 108 2.26 -15.88 6.59
CA GLY A 108 1.24 -16.85 6.18
C GLY A 108 -0.08 -16.68 6.94
N ARG A 109 -0.04 -16.49 8.27
CA ARG A 109 -1.23 -16.19 9.08
C ARG A 109 -2.00 -14.96 8.60
N ARG A 110 -1.28 -13.86 8.31
CA ARG A 110 -1.91 -12.64 7.77
C ARG A 110 -2.52 -12.86 6.38
N LEU A 111 -1.89 -13.68 5.56
CA LEU A 111 -2.43 -14.07 4.25
C LEU A 111 -3.69 -14.94 4.42
N ALA A 112 -3.69 -15.87 5.39
CA ALA A 112 -4.86 -16.69 5.70
C ALA A 112 -6.07 -15.84 6.15
N ASP A 113 -5.85 -14.86 7.04
CA ASP A 113 -6.91 -13.93 7.47
C ASP A 113 -7.48 -13.11 6.29
N LEU A 114 -6.59 -12.64 5.40
CA LEU A 114 -7.00 -11.91 4.20
C LEU A 114 -7.80 -12.80 3.24
N LEU A 115 -7.33 -14.03 2.99
CA LEU A 115 -8.01 -15.00 2.14
C LEU A 115 -9.40 -15.35 2.71
N ALA A 116 -9.51 -15.58 4.02
CA ALA A 116 -10.78 -15.84 4.69
C ALA A 116 -11.76 -14.66 4.56
N THR A 117 -11.26 -13.42 4.63
CA THR A 117 -12.07 -12.21 4.43
C THR A 117 -12.62 -12.12 3.00
N VAL A 118 -11.82 -12.51 1.99
CA VAL A 118 -12.23 -12.52 0.58
C VAL A 118 -13.27 -13.62 0.33
N ILE A 119 -13.05 -14.83 0.85
CA ILE A 119 -13.95 -15.98 0.66
C ILE A 119 -15.31 -15.73 1.33
N ASN A 120 -15.32 -15.17 2.55
CA ASN A 120 -16.53 -14.96 3.33
C ASN A 120 -17.16 -13.58 3.11
N HIS A 121 -16.77 -12.86 2.05
CA HIS A 121 -17.30 -11.53 1.80
C HIS A 121 -18.81 -11.61 1.48
N PRO A 122 -19.68 -10.90 2.23
CA PRO A 122 -21.13 -11.02 2.04
C PRO A 122 -21.55 -10.48 0.67
N ALA A 123 -22.49 -11.17 0.02
CA ALA A 123 -23.08 -10.69 -1.22
C ALA A 123 -23.75 -9.32 -1.02
N PRO A 124 -23.69 -8.40 -2.00
CA PRO A 124 -24.31 -7.09 -1.88
C PRO A 124 -25.83 -7.25 -1.69
N ALA A 125 -26.39 -6.54 -0.71
CA ALA A 125 -27.82 -6.59 -0.42
C ALA A 125 -28.64 -6.19 -1.65
N LYS A 126 -29.62 -7.02 -2.00
CA LYS A 126 -30.52 -6.77 -3.14
C LYS A 126 -31.30 -5.47 -2.89
N LYS A 127 -31.05 -4.43 -3.69
CA LYS A 127 -31.77 -3.14 -3.57
C LYS A 127 -33.27 -3.40 -3.70
N ARG A 128 -34.04 -3.16 -2.63
CA ARG A 128 -35.51 -3.21 -2.69
C ARG A 128 -35.97 -2.14 -3.68
N PRO A 129 -36.88 -2.45 -4.62
CA PRO A 129 -37.38 -1.45 -5.55
C PRO A 129 -38.04 -0.31 -4.74
N SER A 130 -37.58 0.91 -5.00
CA SER A 130 -38.09 2.11 -4.34
C SER A 130 -39.57 2.29 -4.67
N SER A 131 -40.39 2.43 -3.63
CA SER A 131 -41.85 2.60 -3.70
C SER A 131 -42.31 3.94 -4.33
N ALA A 132 -41.43 4.64 -5.05
CA ALA A 132 -41.69 5.96 -5.64
C ALA A 132 -42.61 5.93 -6.89
N ALA A 133 -42.99 4.75 -7.39
CA ALA A 133 -43.84 4.63 -8.59
C ALA A 133 -45.35 4.54 -8.30
N ARG A 134 -45.81 4.53 -7.04
CA ARG A 134 -47.24 4.31 -6.71
C ARG A 134 -48.08 5.57 -6.49
N LYS A 135 -47.65 6.74 -6.99
CA LYS A 135 -48.42 8.00 -6.87
C LYS A 135 -48.58 8.75 -8.20
N LYS A 136 -48.95 8.04 -9.28
CA LYS A 136 -49.52 8.64 -10.50
C LYS A 136 -50.59 7.71 -11.10
N SER A 137 -51.73 7.55 -10.44
CA SER A 137 -52.92 6.98 -11.11
C SER A 137 -54.26 7.57 -10.66
N ASN A 138 -54.30 8.54 -9.73
CA ASN A 138 -55.57 9.13 -9.30
C ASN A 138 -55.68 10.61 -9.68
N ARG A 139 -55.72 10.90 -10.99
CA ARG A 139 -56.17 12.20 -11.52
C ARG A 139 -56.72 12.03 -12.95
N LYS A 140 -57.81 11.28 -13.10
CA LYS A 140 -58.65 11.30 -14.30
C LYS A 140 -60.07 10.78 -13.99
N LYS A 141 -60.84 11.58 -13.25
CA LYS A 141 -62.31 11.63 -13.37
C LYS A 141 -62.72 13.08 -13.20
N GLY A 142 -63.26 13.64 -14.27
CA GLY A 142 -63.62 15.04 -14.43
C GLY A 142 -63.87 15.32 -15.91
N SER A 143 -64.93 14.72 -16.45
CA SER A 143 -65.53 15.12 -17.73
C SER A 143 -67.01 14.74 -17.71
N SER A 144 -67.83 15.70 -18.16
CA SER A 144 -69.28 15.66 -18.45
C SER A 144 -70.21 15.65 -17.22
N ALA A 145 -71.25 16.47 -17.13
CA ALA A 145 -71.95 17.32 -18.09
C ALA A 145 -72.49 18.59 -17.37
#